data_AF-A0A949EJU5-F1
#
_entry.id   AF-A0A949EJU5-F1
#
_cell.length_a   1.000
_cell.length_b   1.000
_cell.length_c   1.000
_cell.angle_alpha   90.00
_cell.angle_beta   90.00
_cell.angle_gamma   90.00
#
_symmetry.space_group_name_H-M   'P 1'
#
loop_
_entity.id
_entity.type
_entity.pdbx_description
1 polymer ?
#
loop_
_entity_poly.entity_id
_entity_poly.type
_entity_poly.pdbx_seq_one_letter_code
_entity_poly.pdbx_strand_id
1 'polypeptide(L)'
;MKIALFALLVCFIGVGFAPLFSNGIDLVAMKKQEEERRKKNAKSKLVVNDSNINSISVGGKKYGFVQLESDEPLADEAVASMPGKGDKGDVSKQPDFWKKQQSDLQERIAKLKEDIDREQLDLNKLWSDFYIKNISAEQDAIKVQISQLTNQIEQKKLFLSQSETQLEDLYEKARKAGVPPGWLR
;
A
#
# COMPACT_ATOMS: atom_id res chain seq x y z
N MET A 1 14.35 -61.44 26.66
CA MET A 1 14.97 -61.04 25.38
C MET A 1 14.90 -59.52 25.21
N LYS A 2 15.72 -58.75 25.95
CA LYS A 2 15.67 -57.27 25.97
C LYS A 2 17.05 -56.61 26.15
N ILE A 3 18.14 -57.28 25.79
CA ILE A 3 19.52 -56.77 26.02
C ILE A 3 20.37 -56.73 24.73
N ALA A 4 19.86 -57.24 23.60
CA ALA A 4 20.65 -57.39 22.37
C ALA A 4 20.35 -56.36 21.28
N LEU A 5 19.73 -55.22 21.59
CA LEU A 5 19.36 -54.21 20.58
C LEU A 5 19.78 -52.78 20.96
N PHE A 6 20.82 -52.66 21.78
CA PHE A 6 21.47 -51.38 22.11
C PHE A 6 22.84 -51.20 21.42
N ALA A 7 23.22 -52.14 20.55
CA ALA A 7 24.53 -52.17 19.87
C ALA A 7 24.50 -51.70 18.41
N LEU A 8 23.41 -51.04 17.97
CA LEU A 8 23.25 -50.52 16.59
C LEU A 8 23.00 -49.00 16.58
N LEU A 9 23.58 -48.28 17.55
CA LEU A 9 23.39 -46.83 17.74
C LEU A 9 24.72 -46.04 17.85
N VAL A 10 25.87 -46.58 17.41
CA VAL A 10 27.19 -45.91 17.61
C VAL A 10 28.02 -45.73 16.33
N CYS A 11 27.53 -46.09 15.13
CA CYS A 11 28.34 -46.04 13.90
C CYS A 11 27.87 -45.05 12.81
N PHE A 12 27.20 -43.94 13.16
CA PHE A 12 26.88 -42.87 12.20
C PHE A 12 27.24 -41.47 12.72
N ILE A 13 28.37 -41.35 13.44
CA ILE A 13 29.00 -40.07 13.75
C ILE A 13 30.38 -40.06 13.10
N GLY A 14 30.48 -39.45 11.93
CA GLY A 14 31.76 -39.06 11.33
C GLY A 14 32.03 -39.68 9.97
N VAL A 15 31.63 -38.99 8.89
CA VAL A 15 32.42 -38.72 7.67
C VAL A 15 31.70 -37.58 6.93
N GLY A 16 32.39 -36.48 6.62
CA GLY A 16 31.95 -35.53 5.58
C GLY A 16 31.98 -34.04 5.90
N PHE A 17 33.04 -33.52 6.52
CA PHE A 17 33.32 -32.08 6.49
C PHE A 17 33.95 -31.74 5.13
N ALA A 18 33.14 -31.26 4.19
CA ALA A 18 33.65 -30.67 2.95
C ALA A 18 33.75 -29.14 3.13
N PRO A 19 34.96 -28.56 3.15
CA PRO A 19 35.11 -27.13 2.99
C PRO A 19 35.13 -26.78 1.48
N LEU A 20 34.87 -25.50 1.19
CA LEU A 20 35.11 -24.81 -0.09
C LEU A 20 33.96 -24.90 -1.12
N PHE A 21 33.07 -23.92 -1.10
CA PHE A 21 33.03 -22.86 -2.12
C PHE A 21 32.40 -21.61 -1.50
N SER A 22 33.26 -20.79 -0.90
CA SER A 22 32.97 -19.37 -0.68
C SER A 22 32.88 -18.70 -2.05
N ASN A 23 31.68 -18.63 -2.61
CA ASN A 23 31.36 -17.60 -3.59
C ASN A 23 31.20 -16.29 -2.81
N GLY A 24 32.33 -15.75 -2.36
CA GLY A 24 32.41 -14.43 -1.75
C GLY A 24 31.89 -13.45 -2.78
N ILE A 25 30.63 -13.03 -2.61
CA ILE A 25 30.07 -11.88 -3.31
C ILE A 25 31.00 -10.73 -2.99
N ASP A 26 31.78 -10.29 -3.99
CA ASP A 26 32.66 -9.15 -3.83
C ASP A 26 31.80 -7.90 -3.58
N LEU A 27 31.70 -7.53 -2.30
CA LEU A 27 30.92 -6.40 -1.81
C LEU A 27 31.39 -5.09 -2.44
N VAL A 28 32.66 -5.01 -2.85
CA VAL A 28 33.23 -3.83 -3.50
C VAL A 28 32.75 -3.74 -4.95
N ALA A 29 32.70 -4.87 -5.66
CA ALA A 29 32.13 -4.93 -7.01
C ALA A 29 30.63 -4.57 -7.03
N MET A 30 29.85 -5.09 -6.07
CA MET A 30 28.44 -4.74 -5.90
C MET A 30 28.23 -3.26 -5.56
N LYS A 31 29.05 -2.70 -4.66
CA LYS A 31 28.99 -1.27 -4.32
C LYS A 31 29.29 -0.39 -5.53
N LYS A 32 30.30 -0.74 -6.32
CA LYS A 32 30.65 -0.01 -7.54
C LYS A 32 29.54 -0.10 -8.59
N GLN A 33 28.91 -1.25 -8.74
CA GLN A 33 27.78 -1.46 -9.63
C GLN A 33 26.54 -0.66 -9.20
N GLU A 34 26.24 -0.61 -7.90
CA GLU A 34 25.14 0.20 -7.35
C GLU A 34 25.42 1.71 -7.46
N GLU A 35 26.66 2.16 -7.24
CA GLU A 35 27.06 3.56 -7.47
C GLU A 35 26.96 3.95 -8.95
N GLU A 36 27.35 3.07 -9.87
CA GLU A 36 27.19 3.31 -11.31
C GLU A 36 25.71 3.33 -11.72
N ARG A 37 24.86 2.50 -11.13
CA ARG A 37 23.41 2.53 -11.35
C ARG A 37 22.80 3.82 -10.82
N ARG A 38 23.22 4.28 -9.63
CA ARG A 38 22.78 5.56 -9.05
C ARG A 38 23.27 6.76 -9.88
N LYS A 39 24.49 6.74 -10.39
CA LYS A 39 25.01 7.78 -11.30
C LYS A 39 24.26 7.84 -12.64
N LYS A 40 23.81 6.70 -13.16
CA LYS A 40 22.97 6.65 -14.38
C LYS A 40 21.55 7.18 -14.11
N ASN A 41 20.98 6.89 -12.96
CA ASN A 41 19.63 7.35 -12.58
C ASN A 41 19.60 8.80 -12.06
N ALA A 42 20.72 9.36 -11.62
CA ALA A 42 20.81 10.73 -11.11
C ALA A 42 20.74 11.82 -12.20
N LYS A 43 20.68 11.46 -13.48
CA LYS A 43 20.75 12.42 -14.60
C LYS A 43 19.42 13.02 -15.07
N SER A 44 18.30 12.76 -14.40
CA SER A 44 17.04 13.44 -14.75
C SER A 44 16.28 13.88 -13.50
N LYS A 45 16.87 14.80 -12.74
CA LYS A 45 16.10 15.64 -11.81
C LYS A 45 15.49 16.78 -12.63
N LEU A 46 14.38 16.50 -13.32
CA LEU A 46 13.59 17.52 -13.98
C LEU A 46 12.91 18.35 -12.88
N VAL A 47 13.38 19.57 -12.66
CA VAL A 47 12.74 20.51 -11.73
C VAL A 47 11.49 21.04 -12.41
N VAL A 48 10.33 20.61 -11.92
CA VAL A 48 9.03 21.10 -12.37
C VAL A 48 8.77 22.44 -11.68
N ASN A 49 8.79 23.52 -12.46
CA ASN A 49 8.34 24.84 -12.06
C ASN A 49 7.04 25.18 -12.82
N ASP A 50 6.28 26.17 -12.35
CA ASP A 50 4.99 26.60 -12.95
C ASP A 50 5.08 26.91 -14.46
N SER A 51 6.26 27.28 -14.95
CA SER A 51 6.51 27.55 -16.38
C SER A 51 6.67 26.30 -17.26
N ASN A 52 6.84 25.11 -16.69
CA ASN A 52 7.16 23.88 -17.43
C ASN A 52 6.06 22.80 -17.29
N ILE A 53 4.91 23.14 -16.68
CA ILE A 53 3.82 22.19 -16.43
C ILE A 53 3.12 21.71 -17.71
N ASN A 54 3.08 22.55 -18.75
CA ASN A 54 2.39 22.24 -20.01
C ASN A 54 3.28 21.61 -21.10
N SER A 55 4.60 21.50 -20.89
CA SER A 55 5.55 20.96 -21.87
C SER A 55 5.99 19.53 -21.54
N ILE A 56 5.70 19.02 -20.33
CA ILE A 56 5.98 17.64 -19.93
C ILE A 56 4.85 16.75 -20.47
N SER A 57 4.82 16.57 -21.79
CA SER A 57 4.06 15.46 -22.38
C SER A 57 4.83 14.18 -22.09
N VAL A 58 4.36 13.44 -21.09
CA VAL A 58 4.85 12.08 -20.82
C VAL A 58 4.43 11.23 -22.00
N GLY A 59 5.38 10.95 -22.90
CA GLY A 59 5.29 9.89 -23.89
C GLY A 59 5.12 8.54 -23.17
N GLY A 60 3.88 8.21 -22.85
CA GLY A 60 3.45 6.99 -22.18
C GLY A 60 2.28 6.40 -22.93
N LYS A 61 2.48 5.19 -23.42
CA LYS A 61 1.57 4.42 -24.28
C LYS A 61 0.12 4.46 -23.80
N LYS A 62 -0.78 4.75 -24.74
CA LYS A 62 -2.23 4.62 -24.60
C LYS A 62 -2.57 3.21 -24.10
N TYR A 63 -2.99 3.08 -22.86
CA TYR A 63 -3.86 1.98 -22.47
C TYR A 63 -5.27 2.37 -22.88
N GLY A 64 -5.86 1.57 -23.77
CA GLY A 64 -7.18 1.77 -24.32
C GLY A 64 -8.23 1.69 -23.22
N PHE A 65 -8.77 2.85 -22.84
CA PHE A 65 -10.10 2.91 -22.28
C PHE A 65 -11.08 2.94 -23.45
N VAL A 66 -11.92 1.91 -23.51
CA VAL A 66 -13.03 1.80 -24.46
C VAL A 66 -13.98 2.95 -24.17
N GLN A 67 -14.02 3.93 -25.08
CA GLN A 67 -15.00 5.01 -25.06
C GLN A 67 -16.20 4.53 -25.90
N LEU A 68 -17.22 4.05 -25.19
CA LEU A 68 -18.55 3.73 -25.72
C LEU A 68 -19.34 5.04 -25.85
N GLU A 69 -19.96 5.25 -27.01
CA GLU A 69 -21.05 6.19 -27.35
C GLU A 69 -20.86 7.69 -27.01
N SER A 70 -21.27 8.68 -27.79
CA SER A 70 -22.11 8.76 -28.99
C SER A 70 -21.95 10.18 -29.57
N ASP A 71 -22.06 10.30 -30.88
CA ASP A 71 -22.02 11.54 -31.65
C ASP A 71 -23.26 12.45 -31.47
N GLU A 72 -22.95 13.75 -31.50
CA GLU A 72 -23.71 14.89 -32.06
C GLU A 72 -24.79 15.67 -31.26
N PRO A 73 -24.95 16.99 -31.60
CA PRO A 73 -25.14 18.07 -30.61
C PRO A 73 -26.46 18.84 -30.80
N LEU A 74 -26.91 19.54 -29.75
CA LEU A 74 -27.94 20.60 -29.87
C LEU A 74 -27.69 21.79 -28.92
N ALA A 75 -27.41 22.92 -29.57
CA ALA A 75 -27.77 24.32 -29.34
C ALA A 75 -28.15 24.83 -27.92
N ASP A 76 -27.37 25.84 -27.52
CA ASP A 76 -27.70 27.17 -26.97
C ASP A 76 -28.85 27.43 -25.97
N GLU A 77 -28.43 28.22 -24.97
CA GLU A 77 -29.17 29.15 -24.11
C GLU A 77 -30.18 28.61 -23.09
N ALA A 78 -29.72 28.52 -21.84
CA ALA A 78 -30.46 29.09 -20.70
C ALA A 78 -29.48 29.53 -19.61
N VAL A 79 -29.32 30.85 -19.48
CA VAL A 79 -28.70 31.54 -18.36
C VAL A 79 -29.56 31.26 -17.12
N ALA A 80 -29.22 30.21 -16.37
CA ALA A 80 -29.75 29.95 -15.04
C ALA A 80 -28.72 30.38 -14.00
N SER A 81 -28.87 31.63 -13.58
CA SER A 81 -28.48 32.20 -12.28
C SER A 81 -27.70 31.26 -11.36
N MET A 82 -26.38 31.47 -11.26
CA MET A 82 -25.61 30.98 -10.12
C MET A 82 -26.24 31.56 -8.84
N PRO A 83 -26.72 30.74 -7.90
CA PRO A 83 -27.05 31.24 -6.59
C PRO A 83 -25.74 31.60 -5.90
N GLY A 84 -25.62 32.88 -5.56
CA GLY A 84 -24.84 33.36 -4.43
C GLY A 84 -23.35 33.07 -4.50
N LYS A 85 -22.61 34.09 -4.91
CA LYS A 85 -21.31 34.41 -4.31
C LYS A 85 -21.55 34.71 -2.81
N GLY A 86 -21.81 33.65 -2.05
CA GLY A 86 -21.76 33.67 -0.60
C GLY A 86 -20.33 33.96 -0.23
N ASP A 87 -20.16 35.00 0.56
CA ASP A 87 -18.93 35.35 1.25
C ASP A 87 -18.19 34.04 1.63
N LYS A 88 -16.97 33.85 1.10
CA LYS A 88 -16.09 32.76 1.56
C LYS A 88 -15.57 33.14 2.94
N GLY A 89 -16.51 33.30 3.88
CA GLY A 89 -16.23 33.25 5.30
C GLY A 89 -15.46 31.97 5.52
N ASP A 90 -14.32 32.12 6.19
CA ASP A 90 -13.36 31.07 6.50
C ASP A 90 -14.08 29.74 6.80
N VAL A 91 -14.01 28.80 5.85
CA VAL A 91 -14.75 27.51 5.89
C VAL A 91 -14.37 26.71 7.14
N SER A 92 -13.16 26.97 7.68
CA SER A 92 -12.68 26.40 8.93
C SER A 92 -13.42 26.92 10.18
N LYS A 93 -14.27 27.94 10.06
CA LYS A 93 -15.14 28.42 11.15
C LYS A 93 -16.52 27.75 11.16
N GLN A 94 -16.80 26.87 10.19
CA GLN A 94 -18.06 26.14 10.14
C GLN A 94 -17.96 24.81 10.91
N PRO A 95 -18.91 24.50 11.82
CA PRO A 95 -18.89 23.25 12.57
C PRO A 95 -19.00 22.01 11.67
N ASP A 96 -19.78 22.11 10.59
CA ASP A 96 -20.04 21.00 9.69
C ASP A 96 -18.78 20.57 8.91
N PHE A 97 -17.86 21.51 8.65
CA PHE A 97 -16.58 21.21 8.01
C PHE A 97 -15.75 20.23 8.85
N TRP A 98 -15.58 20.51 10.14
CA TRP A 98 -14.79 19.69 11.05
C TRP A 98 -15.44 18.34 11.32
N LYS A 99 -16.77 18.34 11.53
CA LYS A 99 -17.54 17.10 11.72
C LYS A 99 -17.44 16.18 10.53
N LYS A 100 -17.57 16.72 9.32
CA LYS A 100 -17.46 15.94 8.09
C LYS A 100 -16.07 15.32 7.94
N GLN A 101 -15.01 16.09 8.17
CA GLN A 101 -13.65 15.53 8.11
C GLN A 101 -13.43 14.43 9.15
N GLN A 102 -13.96 14.61 10.36
CA GLN A 102 -13.90 13.59 11.41
C GLN A 102 -14.66 12.33 10.99
N SER A 103 -15.90 12.46 10.49
CA SER A 103 -16.70 11.32 10.08
C SER A 103 -16.05 10.55 8.92
N ASP A 104 -15.54 11.27 7.92
CA ASP A 104 -14.89 10.66 6.75
C ASP A 104 -13.63 9.86 7.18
N LEU A 105 -12.85 10.38 8.12
CA LEU A 105 -11.67 9.68 8.67
C LEU A 105 -12.08 8.48 9.53
N GLN A 106 -13.10 8.61 10.37
CA GLN A 106 -13.61 7.51 11.20
C GLN A 106 -14.18 6.38 10.34
N GLU A 107 -14.95 6.70 9.31
CA GLU A 107 -15.48 5.72 8.36
C GLU A 107 -14.34 4.99 7.64
N ARG A 108 -13.34 5.75 7.18
CA ARG A 108 -12.15 5.16 6.54
C ARG A 108 -11.40 4.20 7.47
N ILE A 109 -11.21 4.60 8.74
CA ILE A 109 -10.56 3.76 9.76
C ILE A 109 -11.38 2.48 10.00
N ALA A 110 -12.70 2.61 10.18
CA ALA A 110 -13.59 1.47 10.40
C ALA A 110 -13.55 0.49 9.22
N LYS A 111 -13.65 1.00 7.99
CA LYS A 111 -13.57 0.20 6.78
C LYS A 111 -12.22 -0.51 6.63
N LEU A 112 -11.11 0.18 6.91
CA LEU A 112 -9.78 -0.42 6.87
C LEU A 112 -9.63 -1.55 7.89
N LYS A 113 -10.16 -1.38 9.12
CA LYS A 113 -10.16 -2.43 10.14
C LYS A 113 -10.96 -3.65 9.69
N GLU A 114 -12.18 -3.44 9.20
CA GLU A 114 -13.02 -4.53 8.69
C GLU A 114 -12.36 -5.27 7.52
N ASP A 115 -11.78 -4.53 6.57
CA ASP A 115 -11.10 -5.10 5.42
C ASP A 115 -9.86 -5.91 5.82
N ILE A 116 -9.08 -5.44 6.80
CA ILE A 116 -7.94 -6.18 7.35
C ILE A 116 -8.40 -7.48 8.01
N ASP A 117 -9.46 -7.42 8.82
CA ASP A 117 -9.98 -8.60 9.52
C ASP A 117 -10.50 -9.65 8.53
N ARG A 118 -11.21 -9.21 7.50
CA ARG A 118 -11.70 -10.08 6.41
C ARG A 118 -10.53 -10.76 5.69
N GLU A 119 -9.53 -10.01 5.28
CA GLU A 119 -8.36 -10.55 4.58
C GLU A 119 -7.51 -11.46 5.48
N GLN A 120 -7.48 -11.22 6.79
CA GLN A 120 -6.82 -12.11 7.74
C GLN A 120 -7.52 -13.47 7.83
N LEU A 121 -8.86 -13.51 7.76
CA LEU A 121 -9.61 -14.76 7.68
C LEU A 121 -9.32 -15.51 6.38
N ASP A 122 -9.30 -14.79 5.25
CA ASP A 122 -8.95 -15.37 3.95
C ASP A 122 -7.51 -15.90 3.94
N LEU A 123 -6.57 -15.20 4.57
CA LEU A 123 -5.19 -15.65 4.72
C LEU A 123 -5.10 -16.95 5.54
N ASN A 124 -5.85 -17.04 6.64
CA ASN A 124 -5.90 -18.26 7.45
C ASN A 124 -6.50 -19.44 6.68
N LYS A 125 -7.50 -19.17 5.83
CA LYS A 125 -8.08 -20.17 4.93
C LYS A 125 -7.05 -20.65 3.90
N LEU A 126 -6.32 -19.74 3.25
CA LEU A 126 -5.26 -20.10 2.29
C LEU A 126 -4.17 -20.96 2.94
N TRP A 127 -3.77 -20.64 4.16
CA TRP A 127 -2.83 -21.49 4.92
C TRP A 127 -3.40 -22.88 5.18
N SER A 128 -4.69 -22.97 5.52
CA SER A 128 -5.35 -24.26 5.70
C SER A 128 -5.36 -25.08 4.39
N ASP A 129 -5.75 -24.45 3.29
CA ASP A 129 -5.78 -25.06 1.95
C ASP A 129 -4.38 -25.51 1.49
N PHE A 130 -3.34 -24.74 1.83
CA PHE A 130 -1.95 -25.08 1.55
C PHE A 130 -1.55 -26.41 2.18
N TYR A 131 -1.89 -26.64 3.44
CA TYR A 131 -1.54 -27.87 4.16
C TYR A 131 -2.43 -29.07 3.78
N ILE A 132 -3.65 -28.82 3.29
CA ILE A 132 -4.56 -29.88 2.86
C ILE A 132 -4.18 -30.43 1.49
N LYS A 133 -3.66 -29.58 0.59
CA LYS A 133 -3.34 -29.98 -0.79
C LYS A 133 -2.01 -30.74 -0.85
N ASN A 134 -1.99 -31.82 -1.63
CA ASN A 134 -0.83 -32.69 -1.82
C ASN A 134 -0.11 -32.47 -3.17
N ILE A 135 -0.64 -31.61 -4.03
CA ILE A 135 -0.07 -31.34 -5.36
C ILE A 135 0.82 -30.10 -5.29
N SER A 136 2.11 -30.26 -5.62
CA SER A 136 3.11 -29.18 -5.53
C SER A 136 2.71 -27.94 -6.33
N ALA A 137 2.18 -28.11 -7.54
CA ALA A 137 1.78 -26.99 -8.38
C ALA A 137 0.66 -26.14 -7.76
N GLU A 138 -0.29 -26.77 -7.08
CA GLU A 138 -1.38 -26.05 -6.38
C GLU A 138 -0.87 -25.36 -5.11
N GLN A 139 0.03 -26.03 -4.38
CA GLN A 139 0.70 -25.46 -3.22
C GLN A 139 1.49 -24.20 -3.59
N ASP A 140 2.21 -24.22 -4.72
CA ASP A 140 2.97 -23.05 -5.18
C ASP A 140 2.05 -21.90 -5.61
N ALA A 141 0.92 -22.20 -6.26
CA ALA A 141 -0.10 -21.19 -6.55
C ALA A 141 -0.65 -20.55 -5.26
N ILE A 142 -0.91 -21.35 -4.22
CA ILE A 142 -1.38 -20.84 -2.92
C ILE A 142 -0.32 -20.01 -2.21
N LYS A 143 0.96 -20.40 -2.26
CA LYS A 143 2.06 -19.57 -1.69
C LYS A 143 2.08 -18.17 -2.31
N VAL A 144 1.86 -18.07 -3.62
CA VAL A 144 1.77 -16.77 -4.30
C VAL A 144 0.59 -15.95 -3.77
N GLN A 145 -0.58 -16.58 -3.62
CA GLN A 145 -1.76 -15.91 -3.06
C GLN A 145 -1.55 -15.46 -1.61
N ILE A 146 -0.95 -16.30 -0.77
CA ILE A 146 -0.57 -15.97 0.63
C ILE A 146 0.32 -14.73 0.65
N SER A 147 1.37 -14.71 -0.18
CA SER A 147 2.30 -13.57 -0.26
C SER A 147 1.57 -12.30 -0.72
N GLN A 148 0.74 -12.38 -1.75
CA GLN A 148 -0.05 -11.24 -2.24
C GLN A 148 -0.97 -10.68 -1.15
N LEU A 149 -1.74 -11.54 -0.49
CA LEU A 149 -2.69 -11.14 0.54
C LEU A 149 -1.98 -10.58 1.79
N THR A 150 -0.84 -11.15 2.16
CA THR A 150 0.01 -10.62 3.24
C THR A 150 0.46 -9.18 2.94
N ASN A 151 0.96 -8.94 1.73
CA ASN A 151 1.36 -7.60 1.30
C ASN A 151 0.17 -6.61 1.29
N GLN A 152 -1.02 -7.05 0.89
CA GLN A 152 -2.23 -6.22 0.91
C GLN A 152 -2.61 -5.82 2.33
N ILE A 153 -2.61 -6.78 3.26
CA ILE A 153 -2.86 -6.53 4.69
C ILE A 153 -1.85 -5.53 5.25
N GLU A 154 -0.56 -5.69 4.95
CA GLU A 154 0.49 -4.77 5.40
C GLU A 154 0.28 -3.35 4.85
N GLN A 155 -0.04 -3.21 3.57
CA GLN A 155 -0.37 -1.91 2.97
C GLN A 155 -1.58 -1.26 3.65
N LYS A 156 -2.65 -2.02 3.92
CA LYS A 156 -3.82 -1.51 4.63
C LYS A 156 -3.51 -1.11 6.07
N LYS A 157 -2.65 -1.85 6.77
CA LYS A 157 -2.17 -1.47 8.11
C LYS A 157 -1.41 -0.14 8.09
N LEU A 158 -0.61 0.11 7.05
CA LEU A 158 0.04 1.41 6.86
C LEU A 158 -0.99 2.53 6.64
N PHE A 159 -1.99 2.31 5.77
CA PHE A 159 -3.06 3.29 5.56
C PHE A 159 -3.92 3.53 6.80
N LEU A 160 -4.12 2.49 7.61
CA LEU A 160 -4.84 2.58 8.88
C LEU A 160 -4.08 3.49 9.83
N SER A 161 -2.79 3.22 10.06
CA SER A 161 -1.94 4.05 10.92
C SER A 161 -1.90 5.51 10.43
N GLN A 162 -1.78 5.73 9.13
CA GLN A 162 -1.81 7.08 8.54
C GLN A 162 -3.15 7.78 8.79
N SER A 163 -4.28 7.06 8.66
CA SER A 163 -5.61 7.64 8.88
C SER A 163 -5.85 7.96 10.35
N GLU A 164 -5.33 7.13 11.27
CA GLU A 164 -5.35 7.40 12.71
C GLU A 164 -4.50 8.64 13.06
N THR A 165 -3.32 8.80 12.46
CA THR A 165 -2.52 10.02 12.60
C THR A 165 -3.24 11.25 12.03
N GLN A 166 -3.88 11.12 10.86
CA GLN A 166 -4.66 12.21 10.27
C GLN A 166 -5.83 12.65 11.17
N LEU A 167 -6.45 11.72 11.89
CA LEU A 167 -7.51 12.01 12.85
C LEU A 167 -6.97 12.78 14.06
N GLU A 168 -5.80 12.41 14.59
CA GLU A 168 -5.16 13.17 15.67
C GLU A 168 -4.73 14.57 15.21
N ASP A 169 -4.13 14.66 14.02
CA ASP A 169 -3.77 15.94 13.40
C ASP A 169 -5.00 16.84 13.19
N LEU A 170 -6.17 16.25 12.89
CA LEU A 170 -7.43 16.98 12.78
C LEU A 170 -7.79 17.63 14.12
N TYR A 171 -7.69 16.89 15.23
CA TYR A 171 -7.96 17.43 16.57
C TYR A 171 -6.95 18.53 16.95
N GLU A 172 -5.67 18.38 16.59
CA GLU A 172 -4.69 19.44 16.77
C GLU A 172 -5.01 20.70 15.97
N LYS A 173 -5.35 20.53 14.68
CA LYS A 173 -5.71 21.65 13.79
C LYS A 173 -6.95 22.37 14.29
N ALA A 174 -7.96 21.63 14.75
CA ALA A 174 -9.16 22.19 15.34
C ALA A 174 -8.85 23.00 16.61
N ARG A 175 -7.99 22.46 17.50
CA ARG A 175 -7.52 23.19 18.69
C ARG A 175 -6.80 24.49 18.31
N LYS A 176 -5.88 24.44 17.33
CA LYS A 176 -5.14 25.60 16.83
C LYS A 176 -6.05 26.64 16.15
N ALA A 177 -7.14 26.19 15.53
CA ALA A 177 -8.16 27.04 14.92
C ALA A 177 -9.19 27.61 15.92
N GLY A 178 -9.07 27.29 17.23
CA GLY A 178 -9.99 27.78 18.25
C GLY A 178 -11.38 27.14 18.20
N VAL A 179 -11.48 25.94 17.62
CA VAL A 179 -12.74 25.20 17.52
C VAL A 179 -13.23 24.82 18.92
N PRO A 180 -14.50 25.11 19.28
CA PRO A 180 -15.06 24.71 20.57
C PRO A 180 -15.02 23.19 20.77
N PRO A 181 -14.71 22.71 21.99
CA PRO A 181 -14.57 21.27 22.29
C PRO A 181 -15.87 20.46 22.18
N GLY A 182 -17.00 21.08 21.82
CA GLY A 182 -18.28 20.40 21.55
C GLY A 182 -18.53 20.08 20.08
N TRP A 183 -17.70 20.58 19.16
CA TRP A 183 -17.92 20.37 17.72
C TRP A 183 -17.40 19.01 17.22
N LEU A 184 -16.41 18.43 17.90
CA LEU A 184 -15.70 17.20 17.52
C LEU A 184 -15.92 16.03 18.50
N ARG A 185 -16.98 16.09 19.30
CA ARG A 185 -17.36 15.01 20.25
C ARG A 185 -18.22 13.96 19.57
#